data_AF-A0A9E1PB82-F1
#
_entry.id   AF-A0A9E1PB82-F1
#
_cell.length_a   1.000
_cell.length_b   1.000
_cell.length_c   1.000
_cell.angle_alpha   90.00
_cell.angle_beta   90.00
_cell.angle_gamma   90.00
#
_symmetry.space_group_name_H-M   'P 1'
#
loop_
_entity.id
_entity.type
_entity.pdbx_description
1 polymer ?
#
loop_
_entity_poly.entity_id
_entity_poly.type
_entity_poly.pdbx_seq_one_letter_code
_entity_poly.pdbx_strand_id
1 'polypeptide(L)'
;MINFNRISLILLLSIGLLSIDACRKKFAATAEDMVDYGWVLYETNDYLNSNTWFQDAVNDDSEWKDAYNGLGWSYAKLMVLDSSINHFKTGLEKKQDQWSIINTQAEILAGLTFAYHAKGNDSKAIEYGRTFLDSTVKPLEPGWYFTHDSLLNYLDLRITLAASYFAKGKFDSTILQVTVILDSLNSSEVAITDTSLNGRKLMAKQIMSLQD
;
A
#
# COMPACT_ATOMS: atom_id res chain seq x y z
N MET A 1 63.18 -10.33 -40.62
CA MET A 1 62.45 -9.04 -40.52
C MET A 1 61.02 -9.30 -40.96
N ILE A 2 60.10 -9.50 -40.02
CA ILE A 2 58.71 -9.89 -40.33
C ILE A 2 57.96 -8.61 -40.76
N ASN A 3 57.50 -8.58 -42.00
CA ASN A 3 56.77 -7.43 -42.57
C ASN A 3 55.28 -7.59 -42.24
N PHE A 4 54.82 -6.96 -41.16
CA PHE A 4 53.40 -6.94 -40.85
C PHE A 4 52.66 -6.06 -41.88
N ASN A 5 51.73 -6.67 -42.63
CA ASN A 5 50.86 -5.94 -43.56
C ASN A 5 50.02 -4.93 -42.75
N ARG A 6 49.92 -3.68 -43.22
CA ARG A 6 49.10 -2.62 -42.59
C ARG A 6 47.69 -3.09 -42.28
N ILE A 7 47.10 -3.92 -43.13
CA ILE A 7 45.77 -4.51 -42.93
C ILE A 7 45.75 -5.45 -41.73
N SER A 8 46.77 -6.31 -41.58
CA SER A 8 46.91 -7.21 -40.43
C SER A 8 47.14 -6.44 -39.13
N LEU A 9 47.86 -5.32 -39.18
CA LEU A 9 48.07 -4.46 -38.02
C LEU A 9 46.76 -3.78 -37.58
N ILE A 10 45.96 -3.30 -38.53
CA ILE A 10 44.65 -2.69 -38.28
C ILE A 10 43.65 -3.73 -37.74
N LEU A 11 43.67 -4.96 -38.25
CA LEU A 11 42.86 -6.08 -37.74
C LEU A 11 43.24 -6.47 -36.30
N LEU A 12 44.54 -6.53 -35.99
CA LEU A 12 45.00 -6.82 -34.63
C LEU A 12 44.64 -5.70 -33.64
N LEU A 13 44.72 -4.44 -34.06
CA LEU A 13 44.31 -3.29 -33.23
C LEU A 13 42.79 -3.25 -33.00
N SER A 14 41.98 -3.59 -34.00
CA SER A 14 40.52 -3.63 -33.86
C SER A 14 40.04 -4.79 -33.00
N ILE A 15 40.69 -5.96 -33.09
CA ILE A 15 40.43 -7.10 -32.18
C ILE A 15 40.88 -6.77 -30.74
N GLY A 16 41.98 -6.02 -30.57
CA GLY A 16 42.44 -5.49 -29.29
C GLY A 16 41.44 -4.51 -28.65
N LEU A 17 40.78 -3.67 -29.45
CA LEU A 17 39.75 -2.73 -28.99
C LEU A 17 38.40 -3.41 -28.66
N LEU A 18 38.16 -4.65 -29.12
CA LEU A 18 37.00 -5.46 -28.75
C LEU A 18 37.26 -6.35 -27.52
N SER A 19 38.51 -6.44 -27.08
CA SER A 19 38.95 -7.25 -25.93
C SER A 19 39.38 -6.42 -24.72
N ILE A 20 39.26 -5.09 -24.79
CA ILE A 20 39.05 -4.31 -23.56
C ILE A 20 37.69 -4.75 -23.02
N ASP A 21 37.70 -5.45 -21.89
CA ASP A 21 36.49 -5.74 -21.13
C ASP A 21 35.69 -4.45 -21.08
N ALA A 22 34.55 -4.43 -21.79
CA ALA A 22 33.52 -3.46 -21.53
C ALA A 22 33.11 -3.74 -20.08
N CYS A 23 33.75 -3.05 -19.14
CA CYS A 23 33.39 -3.00 -17.74
C CYS A 23 31.99 -2.38 -17.66
N ARG A 24 30.97 -3.13 -18.08
CA ARG A 24 29.59 -2.86 -17.74
C ARG A 24 29.56 -3.05 -16.24
N LYS A 25 29.60 -1.93 -15.51
CA LYS A 25 29.44 -1.90 -14.06
C LYS A 25 28.21 -2.76 -13.76
N LYS A 26 28.38 -3.86 -13.01
CA LYS A 26 27.24 -4.64 -12.51
C LYS A 26 26.52 -3.71 -11.53
N PHE A 27 25.50 -3.02 -12.00
CA PHE A 27 24.57 -2.32 -11.12
C PHE A 27 23.73 -3.43 -10.48
N ALA A 28 24.00 -3.72 -9.21
CA ALA A 28 23.03 -4.44 -8.40
C ALA A 28 21.82 -3.53 -8.21
N ALA A 29 20.61 -4.08 -8.33
CA ALA A 29 19.40 -3.34 -8.02
C ALA A 29 19.46 -2.89 -6.55
N THR A 30 19.11 -1.63 -6.29
CA THR A 30 18.96 -1.11 -4.93
C THR A 30 17.60 -1.52 -4.36
N ALA A 31 17.39 -1.36 -3.06
CA ALA A 31 16.08 -1.48 -2.44
C ALA A 31 15.01 -0.60 -3.13
N GLU A 32 15.37 0.61 -3.58
CA GLU A 32 14.49 1.49 -4.36
C GLU A 32 14.08 0.84 -5.69
N ASP A 33 15.05 0.35 -6.48
CA ASP A 33 14.78 -0.32 -7.76
C ASP A 33 13.87 -1.56 -7.56
N MET A 34 14.10 -2.30 -6.47
CA MET A 34 13.32 -3.49 -6.12
C MET A 34 11.89 -3.15 -5.69
N VAL A 35 11.71 -2.08 -4.91
CA VAL A 35 10.39 -1.58 -4.52
C VAL A 35 9.61 -1.09 -5.72
N ASP A 36 10.23 -0.29 -6.60
CA ASP A 36 9.58 0.21 -7.81
C ASP A 36 9.07 -0.94 -8.68
N TYR A 37 9.89 -1.96 -8.88
CA TYR A 37 9.47 -3.13 -9.64
C TYR A 37 8.43 -3.99 -8.88
N GLY A 38 8.54 -4.09 -7.56
CA GLY A 38 7.55 -4.72 -6.70
C GLY A 38 6.15 -4.10 -6.84
N TRP A 39 6.07 -2.77 -6.95
CA TRP A 39 4.82 -2.05 -7.20
C TRP A 39 4.28 -2.27 -8.61
N VAL A 40 5.14 -2.30 -9.64
CA VAL A 40 4.71 -2.67 -11.00
C VAL A 40 4.05 -4.06 -11.03
N LEU A 41 4.63 -5.02 -10.31
CA LEU A 41 4.04 -6.36 -10.17
C LEU A 41 2.72 -6.34 -9.38
N TYR A 42 2.64 -5.53 -8.32
CA TYR A 42 1.43 -5.37 -7.52
C TYR A 42 0.27 -4.83 -8.39
N GLU A 43 0.52 -3.76 -9.15
CA GLU A 43 -0.47 -3.10 -10.01
C GLU A 43 -0.94 -3.99 -11.18
N THR A 44 -0.11 -4.96 -11.57
CA THR A 44 -0.46 -6.00 -12.55
C THR A 44 -1.07 -7.26 -11.93
N ASN A 45 -1.39 -7.21 -10.63
CA ASN A 45 -1.99 -8.27 -9.81
C ASN A 45 -1.10 -9.52 -9.62
N ASP A 46 0.20 -9.42 -9.89
CA ASP A 46 1.17 -10.48 -9.57
C ASP A 46 1.69 -10.30 -8.14
N TYR A 47 0.79 -10.49 -7.16
CA TYR A 47 1.07 -10.24 -5.75
C TYR A 47 2.13 -11.17 -5.16
N LEU A 48 2.29 -12.38 -5.71
CA LEU A 48 3.29 -13.34 -5.25
C LEU A 48 4.71 -12.89 -5.64
N ASN A 49 4.91 -12.50 -6.90
CA ASN A 49 6.22 -12.00 -7.32
C ASN A 49 6.48 -10.61 -6.74
N SER A 50 5.46 -9.75 -6.67
CA SER A 50 5.54 -8.47 -5.95
C SER A 50 6.05 -8.65 -4.51
N ASN A 51 5.49 -9.61 -3.76
CA ASN A 51 5.94 -9.93 -2.40
C ASN A 51 7.42 -10.34 -2.36
N THR A 52 7.87 -11.15 -3.32
CA THR A 52 9.29 -11.54 -3.43
C THR A 52 10.20 -10.33 -3.61
N TRP A 53 9.84 -9.39 -4.49
CA TRP A 53 10.65 -8.20 -4.74
C TRP A 53 10.70 -7.23 -3.55
N PHE A 54 9.58 -7.04 -2.84
CA PHE A 54 9.62 -6.27 -1.60
C PHE A 54 10.43 -6.98 -0.49
N GLN A 55 10.44 -8.31 -0.47
CA GLN A 55 11.27 -9.06 0.47
C GLN A 55 12.76 -8.89 0.16
N ASP A 56 13.13 -8.90 -1.11
CA ASP A 56 14.49 -8.61 -1.56
C ASP A 56 14.90 -7.18 -1.21
N ALA A 57 13.99 -6.20 -1.37
CA ALA A 57 14.23 -4.82 -0.98
C ALA A 57 14.51 -4.67 0.53
N VAL A 58 13.75 -5.37 1.39
CA VAL A 58 14.01 -5.40 2.84
C VAL A 58 15.35 -6.07 3.17
N ASN A 59 15.76 -7.07 2.38
CA ASN A 59 17.05 -7.75 2.56
C ASN A 59 18.24 -6.86 2.16
N ASP A 60 18.06 -6.01 1.14
CA ASP A 60 19.06 -5.03 0.69
C ASP A 60 19.15 -3.84 1.66
N ASP A 61 18.01 -3.24 2.02
CA ASP A 61 17.90 -2.17 3.02
C ASP A 61 16.72 -2.40 3.98
N SER A 62 17.06 -2.85 5.19
CA SER A 62 16.08 -3.12 6.24
C SER A 62 15.40 -1.86 6.81
N GLU A 63 15.86 -0.65 6.45
CA GLU A 63 15.24 0.62 6.84
C GLU A 63 14.30 1.18 5.77
N TRP A 64 14.21 0.53 4.60
CA TRP A 64 13.37 0.99 3.48
C TRP A 64 11.87 0.83 3.79
N LYS A 65 11.26 1.90 4.31
CA LYS A 65 9.87 1.90 4.80
C LYS A 65 8.87 1.37 3.78
N ASP A 66 9.03 1.76 2.52
CA ASP A 66 8.06 1.41 1.47
C ASP A 66 8.13 -0.07 1.07
N ALA A 67 9.26 -0.74 1.30
CA ALA A 67 9.34 -2.20 1.11
C ALA A 67 8.42 -2.93 2.10
N TYR A 68 8.33 -2.46 3.34
CA TYR A 68 7.39 -3.01 4.33
C TYR A 68 5.94 -2.66 4.02
N ASN A 69 5.67 -1.49 3.43
CA ASN A 69 4.35 -1.11 2.91
C ASN A 69 3.91 -2.11 1.82
N GLY A 70 4.77 -2.32 0.83
CA GLY A 70 4.58 -3.29 -0.24
C GLY A 70 4.35 -4.72 0.25
N LEU A 71 5.19 -5.21 1.18
CA LEU A 71 4.98 -6.52 1.82
C LEU A 71 3.61 -6.61 2.49
N GLY A 72 3.22 -5.58 3.23
CA GLY A 72 1.92 -5.49 3.90
C GLY A 72 0.75 -5.65 2.92
N TRP A 73 0.75 -4.88 1.84
CA TRP A 73 -0.29 -4.92 0.82
C TRP A 73 -0.30 -6.22 0.02
N SER A 74 0.86 -6.71 -0.42
CA SER A 74 0.96 -7.98 -1.15
C SER A 74 0.48 -9.15 -0.32
N TYR A 75 0.86 -9.24 0.97
CA TYR A 75 0.33 -10.28 1.85
C TYR A 75 -1.18 -10.14 2.12
N ALA A 76 -1.71 -8.91 2.17
CA ALA A 76 -3.15 -8.69 2.32
C ALA A 76 -3.93 -9.24 1.11
N LYS A 77 -3.47 -8.93 -0.11
CA LYS A 77 -4.07 -9.47 -1.36
C LYS A 77 -3.94 -11.00 -1.46
N LEU A 78 -2.88 -11.58 -0.89
CA LEU A 78 -2.70 -13.03 -0.77
C LEU A 78 -3.47 -13.68 0.39
N MET A 79 -4.27 -12.91 1.14
CA MET A 79 -5.03 -13.36 2.31
C MET A 79 -4.16 -13.94 3.45
N VAL A 80 -2.88 -13.58 3.52
CA VAL A 80 -1.96 -13.94 4.61
C VAL A 80 -1.93 -12.79 5.62
N LEU A 81 -3.07 -12.58 6.29
CA LEU A 81 -3.34 -11.37 7.07
C LEU A 81 -2.36 -11.14 8.24
N ASP A 82 -1.86 -12.21 8.86
CA ASP A 82 -0.91 -12.09 9.97
C ASP A 82 0.44 -11.53 9.53
N SER A 83 0.96 -12.01 8.39
CA SER A 83 2.17 -11.48 7.77
C SER A 83 1.95 -10.04 7.32
N SER A 84 0.82 -9.75 6.66
CA SER A 84 0.45 -8.40 6.24
C SER A 84 0.51 -7.41 7.41
N ILE A 85 -0.18 -7.72 8.50
CA ILE A 85 -0.21 -6.90 9.71
C ILE A 85 1.19 -6.73 10.31
N ASN A 86 1.99 -7.80 10.35
CA ASN A 86 3.34 -7.73 10.90
C ASN A 86 4.23 -6.78 10.10
N HIS A 87 4.25 -6.90 8.77
CA HIS A 87 5.06 -6.03 7.92
C HIS A 87 4.61 -4.58 7.96
N PHE A 88 3.30 -4.33 7.92
CA PHE A 88 2.78 -2.97 8.11
C PHE A 88 3.23 -2.37 9.44
N LYS A 89 3.14 -3.12 10.54
CA LYS A 89 3.61 -2.63 11.85
C LYS A 89 5.11 -2.34 11.85
N THR A 90 5.93 -3.18 11.23
CA THR A 90 7.36 -2.89 11.09
C THR A 90 7.59 -1.63 10.24
N GLY A 91 6.85 -1.45 9.14
CA GLY A 91 6.93 -0.24 8.31
C GLY A 91 6.56 1.04 9.05
N LEU A 92 5.63 0.98 10.02
CA LEU A 92 5.32 2.13 10.89
C LEU A 92 6.52 2.60 11.72
N GLU A 93 7.43 1.70 12.08
CA GLU A 93 8.61 2.00 12.88
C GLU A 93 9.74 2.59 12.03
N LYS A 94 9.69 2.41 10.69
CA LYS A 94 10.71 2.92 9.77
C LYS A 94 10.51 4.39 9.46
N LYS A 95 11.62 5.07 9.19
CA LYS A 95 11.62 6.48 8.77
C LYS A 95 11.16 6.57 7.33
N GLN A 96 10.36 7.60 7.03
CA GLN A 96 10.05 7.95 5.65
C GLN A 96 11.36 8.30 4.94
N ASP A 97 11.54 7.82 3.71
CA ASP A 97 12.61 8.32 2.87
C ASP A 97 12.40 9.83 2.61
N GLN A 98 13.47 10.61 2.71
CA GLN A 98 13.39 12.08 2.67
C GLN A 98 12.96 12.62 1.29
N TRP A 99 13.09 11.81 0.24
CA TRP A 99 12.74 12.17 -1.14
C TRP A 99 11.39 11.60 -1.56
N SER A 100 10.81 10.70 -0.77
CA SER A 100 9.50 10.15 -1.04
C SER A 100 8.41 11.22 -0.89
N ILE A 101 7.64 11.41 -1.97
CA ILE A 101 6.47 12.29 -2.01
C ILE A 101 5.18 11.58 -1.56
N ILE A 102 5.24 10.26 -1.39
CA ILE A 102 4.10 9.43 -0.97
C ILE A 102 4.00 9.50 0.55
N ASN A 103 2.78 9.64 1.06
CA ASN A 103 2.52 9.50 2.49
C ASN A 103 2.42 8.01 2.85
N THR A 104 3.53 7.28 2.79
CA THR A 104 3.60 5.83 3.07
C THR A 104 3.06 5.50 4.47
N GLN A 105 3.20 6.44 5.41
CA GLN A 105 2.60 6.34 6.74
C GLN A 105 1.07 6.22 6.69
N ALA A 106 0.40 7.03 5.87
CA ALA A 106 -1.05 6.94 5.67
C ALA A 106 -1.45 5.63 4.99
N GLU A 107 -0.71 5.17 3.99
CA GLU A 107 -0.99 3.91 3.30
C GLU A 107 -0.89 2.70 4.23
N ILE A 108 0.15 2.65 5.05
CA ILE A 108 0.32 1.59 6.04
C ILE A 108 -0.82 1.60 7.07
N LEU A 109 -1.24 2.79 7.54
CA LEU A 109 -2.37 2.89 8.48
C LEU A 109 -3.69 2.45 7.85
N ALA A 110 -3.92 2.76 6.57
CA ALA A 110 -5.07 2.27 5.82
C ALA A 110 -5.02 0.74 5.67
N GLY A 111 -3.87 0.20 5.24
CA GLY A 111 -3.63 -1.23 5.13
C GLY A 111 -3.88 -1.99 6.44
N LEU A 112 -3.39 -1.47 7.57
CA LEU A 112 -3.68 -2.03 8.90
C LEU A 112 -5.17 -2.01 9.23
N THR A 113 -5.86 -0.91 8.90
CA THR A 113 -7.32 -0.78 9.11
C THR A 113 -8.07 -1.89 8.39
N PHE A 114 -7.78 -2.09 7.10
CA PHE A 114 -8.40 -3.14 6.29
C PHE A 114 -8.01 -4.54 6.75
N ALA A 115 -6.72 -4.80 7.00
CA ALA A 115 -6.24 -6.12 7.39
C ALA A 115 -6.78 -6.57 8.75
N TYR A 116 -6.86 -5.68 9.74
CA TYR A 116 -7.48 -6.01 11.03
C TYR A 116 -8.99 -6.20 10.93
N HIS A 117 -9.68 -5.42 10.09
CA HIS A 117 -11.10 -5.63 9.84
C HIS A 117 -11.35 -6.99 9.16
N ALA A 118 -10.59 -7.33 8.12
CA ALA A 118 -10.66 -8.64 7.46
C ALA A 118 -10.35 -9.81 8.40
N LYS A 119 -9.47 -9.59 9.41
CA LYS A 119 -9.18 -10.56 10.48
C LYS A 119 -10.29 -10.65 11.55
N GLY A 120 -11.31 -9.77 11.51
CA GLY A 120 -12.36 -9.69 12.52
C GLY A 120 -11.92 -9.04 13.84
N ASN A 121 -10.82 -8.29 13.84
CA ASN A 121 -10.37 -7.52 15.00
C ASN A 121 -10.76 -6.04 14.85
N ASP A 122 -12.06 -5.77 15.00
CA ASP A 122 -12.62 -4.43 14.82
C ASP A 122 -12.05 -3.40 15.79
N SER A 123 -11.61 -3.82 16.99
CA SER A 123 -10.96 -2.92 17.95
C SER A 123 -9.67 -2.34 17.38
N LYS A 124 -8.84 -3.17 16.74
CA LYS A 124 -7.59 -2.72 16.09
C LYS A 124 -7.85 -2.01 14.77
N ALA A 125 -8.85 -2.43 13.99
CA ALA A 125 -9.27 -1.69 12.80
C ALA A 125 -9.66 -0.25 13.16
N ILE A 126 -10.46 -0.06 14.22
CA ILE A 126 -10.82 1.26 14.74
C ILE A 126 -9.59 2.04 15.21
N GLU A 127 -8.67 1.41 15.94
CA GLU A 127 -7.46 2.06 16.44
C GLU A 127 -6.64 2.66 15.29
N TYR A 128 -6.25 1.84 14.31
CA TYR A 128 -5.44 2.29 13.18
C TYR A 128 -6.20 3.22 12.24
N GLY A 129 -7.49 2.98 12.00
CA GLY A 129 -8.30 3.86 11.15
C GLY A 129 -8.51 5.23 11.78
N ARG A 130 -8.68 5.33 13.10
CA ARG A 130 -8.68 6.64 13.78
C ARG A 130 -7.33 7.32 13.69
N THR A 131 -6.23 6.59 13.88
CA THR A 131 -4.87 7.14 13.72
C THR A 131 -4.65 7.65 12.29
N PHE A 132 -5.13 6.93 11.27
CA PHE A 132 -5.15 7.41 9.89
C PHE A 132 -5.87 8.76 9.80
N LEU A 133 -7.13 8.82 10.25
CA LEU A 133 -7.94 10.05 10.18
C LEU A 133 -7.32 11.22 10.97
N ASP A 134 -6.59 10.94 12.05
CA ASP A 134 -5.91 11.95 12.87
C ASP A 134 -4.57 12.42 12.27
N SER A 135 -3.92 11.60 11.44
CA SER A 135 -2.58 11.84 10.86
C SER A 135 -2.61 12.64 9.55
N THR A 136 -3.75 12.67 8.86
CA THR A 136 -3.96 13.51 7.69
C THR A 136 -4.18 14.97 8.11
N VAL A 137 -3.73 15.94 7.31
CA VAL A 137 -4.00 17.37 7.55
C VAL A 137 -5.50 17.55 7.80
N LYS A 138 -5.87 18.22 8.90
CA LYS A 138 -7.26 18.49 9.26
C LYS A 138 -7.71 19.80 8.59
N PRO A 139 -8.88 19.85 7.93
CA PRO A 139 -9.81 18.74 7.70
C PRO A 139 -9.22 17.70 6.75
N LEU A 140 -9.53 16.42 6.97
CA LEU A 140 -9.11 15.33 6.10
C LEU A 140 -9.64 15.62 4.71
N GLU A 141 -8.79 16.18 3.87
CA GLU A 141 -9.20 16.60 2.54
C GLU A 141 -9.72 15.36 1.80
N PRO A 142 -10.90 15.45 1.17
CA PRO A 142 -11.38 14.48 0.20
C PRO A 142 -10.30 14.30 -0.87
N GLY A 143 -9.46 13.28 -0.75
CA GLY A 143 -8.31 13.19 -1.65
C GLY A 143 -7.31 12.08 -1.40
N TRP A 144 -7.31 11.40 -0.25
CA TRP A 144 -6.46 10.21 -0.13
C TRP A 144 -7.05 9.06 -0.96
N TYR A 145 -6.21 8.56 -1.87
CA TYR A 145 -6.33 7.26 -2.53
C TYR A 145 -5.03 6.49 -2.30
N PHE A 146 -5.11 5.17 -2.31
CA PHE A 146 -3.92 4.32 -2.27
C PHE A 146 -3.15 4.48 -3.60
N THR A 147 -1.86 4.80 -3.56
CA THR A 147 -1.12 5.20 -4.77
C THR A 147 -1.04 4.11 -5.84
N HIS A 148 -1.20 2.84 -5.43
CA HIS A 148 -1.12 1.66 -6.30
C HIS A 148 -2.49 1.04 -6.62
N ASP A 149 -3.59 1.65 -6.16
CA ASP A 149 -4.96 1.29 -6.54
C ASP A 149 -5.89 2.49 -6.31
N SER A 150 -6.14 3.28 -7.35
CA SER A 150 -6.97 4.49 -7.24
C SER A 150 -8.43 4.23 -6.92
N LEU A 151 -8.89 2.97 -7.00
CA LEU A 151 -10.23 2.60 -6.57
C LEU A 151 -10.34 2.57 -5.05
N LEU A 152 -9.24 2.28 -4.34
CA LEU A 152 -9.18 2.25 -2.89
C LEU A 152 -8.86 3.64 -2.34
N ASN A 153 -9.81 4.23 -1.62
CA ASN A 153 -9.72 5.61 -1.17
C ASN A 153 -10.23 5.81 0.27
N TYR A 154 -10.25 7.07 0.72
CA TYR A 154 -10.62 7.40 2.10
C TYR A 154 -12.08 7.02 2.44
N LEU A 155 -12.97 6.92 1.46
CA LEU A 155 -14.35 6.45 1.68
C LEU A 155 -14.36 4.97 2.05
N ASP A 156 -13.57 4.12 1.40
CA ASP A 156 -13.44 2.69 1.75
C ASP A 156 -12.95 2.51 3.18
N LEU A 157 -12.00 3.35 3.61
CA LEU A 157 -11.51 3.37 4.98
C LEU A 157 -12.62 3.78 5.96
N ARG A 158 -13.44 4.79 5.62
CA ARG A 158 -14.57 5.20 6.44
C ARG A 158 -15.67 4.13 6.50
N ILE A 159 -15.92 3.43 5.40
CA ILE A 159 -16.87 2.33 5.34
C ILE A 159 -16.39 1.19 6.24
N THR A 160 -15.10 0.85 6.18
CA THR A 160 -14.46 -0.14 7.06
C THR A 160 -14.56 0.26 8.54
N LEU A 161 -14.37 1.54 8.85
CA LEU A 161 -14.58 2.08 10.20
C LEU A 161 -16.05 1.99 10.63
N ALA A 162 -17.00 2.33 9.74
CA ALA A 162 -18.43 2.21 10.03
C ALA A 162 -18.81 0.76 10.36
N ALA A 163 -18.37 -0.20 9.55
CA ALA A 163 -18.57 -1.63 9.78
C ALA A 163 -17.95 -2.08 11.12
N SER A 164 -16.72 -1.66 11.40
CA SER A 164 -16.01 -2.01 12.64
C SER A 164 -16.70 -1.40 13.88
N TYR A 165 -17.13 -0.14 13.80
CA TYR A 165 -17.90 0.50 14.88
C TYR A 165 -19.23 -0.21 15.12
N PHE A 166 -19.93 -0.58 14.05
CA PHE A 166 -21.18 -1.32 14.14
C PHE A 166 -20.99 -2.67 14.84
N ALA A 167 -19.96 -3.43 14.45
CA ALA A 167 -19.60 -4.71 15.08
C ALA A 167 -19.27 -4.57 16.57
N LYS A 168 -18.70 -3.42 16.98
CA LYS A 168 -18.45 -3.08 18.39
C LYS A 168 -19.66 -2.49 19.13
N GLY A 169 -20.82 -2.36 18.49
CA GLY A 169 -22.02 -1.74 19.07
C GLY A 169 -21.91 -0.22 19.29
N LYS A 170 -20.94 0.43 18.64
CA LYS A 170 -20.70 1.88 18.72
C LYS A 170 -21.51 2.61 17.64
N PHE A 171 -22.83 2.62 17.81
CA PHE A 171 -23.76 3.11 16.78
C PHE A 171 -23.61 4.60 16.47
N ASP A 172 -23.36 5.47 17.46
CA ASP A 172 -23.12 6.90 17.21
C ASP A 172 -21.90 7.14 16.31
N SER A 173 -20.82 6.38 16.53
CA SER A 173 -19.62 6.44 15.67
C SER A 173 -19.87 5.86 14.29
N THR A 174 -20.75 4.86 14.18
CA THR A 174 -21.18 4.29 12.91
C THR A 174 -21.95 5.32 12.09
N ILE A 175 -22.96 5.95 12.70
CA ILE A 175 -23.77 7.02 12.11
C ILE A 175 -22.85 8.14 11.62
N LEU A 176 -21.90 8.58 12.46
CA LEU A 176 -20.97 9.63 12.09
C LEU A 176 -20.16 9.29 10.83
N GLN A 177 -19.61 8.08 10.72
CA GLN A 177 -18.87 7.69 9.51
C GLN A 177 -19.77 7.65 8.28
N VAL A 178 -20.96 7.04 8.40
CA VAL A 178 -21.94 6.94 7.30
C VAL A 178 -22.40 8.32 6.83
N THR A 179 -22.68 9.25 7.74
CA THR A 179 -23.01 10.65 7.38
C THR A 179 -21.90 11.28 6.56
N VAL A 180 -20.65 11.18 7.00
CA VAL A 180 -19.51 11.76 6.26
C VAL A 180 -19.35 11.12 4.88
N ILE A 181 -19.58 9.81 4.74
CA ILE A 181 -19.55 9.11 3.45
C ILE A 181 -20.64 9.66 2.53
N LEU A 182 -21.89 9.71 2.99
CA LEU A 182 -23.03 10.18 2.20
C LEU A 182 -22.87 11.63 1.77
N ASP A 183 -22.40 12.51 2.66
CA ASP A 183 -22.10 13.91 2.37
C ASP A 183 -21.01 14.03 1.29
N SER A 184 -19.93 13.24 1.42
CA SER A 184 -18.83 13.23 0.44
C SER A 184 -19.26 12.74 -0.95
N LEU A 185 -20.25 11.86 -1.00
CA LEU A 185 -20.85 11.35 -2.24
C LEU A 185 -21.95 12.28 -2.80
N ASN A 186 -22.29 13.38 -2.12
CA ASN A 186 -23.46 14.21 -2.42
C ASN A 186 -24.76 13.38 -2.54
N SER A 187 -24.91 12.35 -1.71
CA SER A 187 -26.07 11.48 -1.71
C SER A 187 -27.32 12.18 -1.20
N SER A 188 -28.49 11.78 -1.69
CA SER A 188 -29.79 12.21 -1.13
C SER A 188 -30.24 11.34 0.04
N GLU A 189 -29.58 10.21 0.28
CA GLU A 189 -29.82 9.36 1.44
C GLU A 189 -29.26 9.99 2.72
N VAL A 190 -29.86 9.61 3.86
CA VAL A 190 -29.38 10.01 5.19
C VAL A 190 -28.98 8.80 6.01
N ALA A 191 -28.01 8.98 6.91
CA ALA A 191 -27.59 7.92 7.81
C ALA A 191 -28.75 7.42 8.68
N ILE A 192 -28.93 6.11 8.81
CA ILE A 192 -29.93 5.53 9.71
C ILE A 192 -29.54 5.83 11.16
N THR A 193 -30.37 6.60 11.87
CA THR A 193 -30.12 7.00 13.27
C THR A 193 -30.87 6.17 14.31
N ASP A 194 -31.81 5.32 13.90
CA ASP A 194 -32.52 4.40 14.81
C ASP A 194 -31.58 3.30 15.31
N THR A 195 -31.38 3.24 16.63
CA THR A 195 -30.54 2.23 17.29
C THR A 195 -31.35 1.08 17.90
N SER A 196 -32.64 0.97 17.58
CA SER A 196 -33.47 -0.21 17.89
C SER A 196 -32.96 -1.46 17.16
N LEU A 197 -33.50 -2.64 17.50
CA LEU A 197 -33.16 -3.87 16.77
C LEU A 197 -33.47 -3.77 15.27
N ASN A 198 -34.57 -3.11 14.91
CA ASN A 198 -34.92 -2.90 13.51
C ASN A 198 -34.00 -1.88 12.85
N GLY A 199 -33.73 -0.76 13.53
CA GLY A 199 -32.81 0.27 13.05
C GLY A 199 -31.39 -0.26 12.81
N ARG A 200 -30.87 -1.13 13.69
CA ARG A 200 -29.58 -1.81 13.49
C ARG A 200 -29.55 -2.70 12.26
N LYS A 201 -30.64 -3.40 11.92
CA LYS A 201 -30.74 -4.18 10.67
C LYS A 201 -30.67 -3.27 9.44
N LEU A 202 -31.33 -2.12 9.50
CA LEU A 202 -31.30 -1.12 8.43
C LEU A 202 -29.91 -0.46 8.31
N MET A 203 -29.26 -0.16 9.43
CA MET A 203 -27.90 0.39 9.47
C MET A 203 -26.89 -0.60 8.87
N ALA A 204 -26.97 -1.89 9.22
CA ALA A 204 -26.14 -2.92 8.60
C ALA A 204 -26.36 -2.99 7.09
N LYS A 205 -27.63 -2.93 6.64
CA LYS A 205 -27.97 -2.91 5.21
C LYS A 205 -27.40 -1.67 4.49
N GLN A 206 -27.45 -0.50 5.11
CA GLN A 206 -26.92 0.74 4.55
C GLN A 206 -25.38 0.68 4.44
N ILE A 207 -24.69 0.13 5.44
CA ILE A 207 -23.24 -0.07 5.37
C ILE A 207 -22.89 -1.02 4.21
N MET A 208 -23.63 -2.13 4.07
CA MET A 208 -23.40 -3.08 2.97
C MET A 208 -23.62 -2.44 1.60
N SER A 209 -24.65 -1.62 1.40
CA SER A 209 -24.88 -0.95 0.12
C SER A 209 -23.84 0.12 -0.22
N LEU A 210 -23.04 0.56 0.74
CA LEU A 210 -21.91 1.46 0.51
C LEU A 210 -20.62 0.71 0.15
N GLN A 211 -20.57 -0.61 0.38
CA GLN A 211 -19.43 -1.47 0.03
C GLN A 211 -19.50 -2.03 -1.40
N ASP A 212 -20.68 -2.00 -2.01
CA ASP A 212 -20.98 -2.51 -3.37
C ASP A 212 -20.74 -1.43 -4.44
#